data_AF-A0A0G0I2E6-F1
#
_entry.id   AF-A0A0G0I2E6-F1
#
_cell.length_a   1.000
_cell.length_b   1.000
_cell.length_c   1.000
_cell.angle_alpha   90.00
_cell.angle_beta   90.00
_cell.angle_gamma   90.00
#
_symmetry.space_group_name_H-M   'P 1'
#
loop_
_entity.id
_entity.type
_entity.pdbx_description
1 polymer ?
#
loop_
_entity_poly.entity_id
_entity_poly.type
_entity_poly.pdbx_seq_one_letter_code
_entity_poly.pdbx_strand_id
1 'polypeptide(L)'
;MRNIIIVLSLISVGALGYVFIGGENKYTGIPKATIEKLRICPDSWIENRMPGGSQEVTENRQYFIIDGERREIDEFDIDWIKENCDIKPKIVY
;
A
#
# COMPACT_ATOMS: atom_id res chain seq x y z
N MET A 1 40.92 47.11 -6.24
CA MET A 1 39.69 46.36 -6.57
C MET A 1 38.49 47.08 -5.97
N ARG A 2 37.37 47.01 -6.69
CA ARG A 2 36.13 47.79 -6.61
C ARG A 2 35.57 48.11 -5.21
N ASN A 3 35.06 49.33 -5.11
CA ASN A 3 33.99 49.81 -4.23
C ASN A 3 32.87 48.77 -4.02
N ILE A 4 32.26 48.75 -2.84
CA ILE A 4 30.79 48.62 -2.69
C ILE A 4 30.35 49.29 -1.39
N ILE A 5 29.51 50.31 -1.59
CA ILE A 5 28.68 51.04 -0.63
C ILE A 5 27.30 50.39 -0.69
N ILE A 6 26.70 49.95 0.43
CA ILE A 6 25.23 49.84 0.59
C ILE A 6 24.95 50.03 2.11
N VAL A 7 24.74 51.25 2.58
CA VAL A 7 23.45 51.98 2.69
C VAL A 7 22.55 51.42 3.79
N LEU A 8 22.45 52.26 4.82
CA LEU A 8 21.50 52.31 5.92
C LEU A 8 20.03 52.31 5.48
N SER A 9 19.17 52.11 6.48
CA SER A 9 17.74 52.50 6.56
C SER A 9 16.79 51.37 6.18
N LEU A 10 16.14 50.70 7.15
CA LEU A 10 15.01 51.14 7.97
C LEU A 10 13.83 51.70 7.16
N ILE A 11 12.63 51.43 7.71
CA ILE A 11 11.28 51.92 7.39
C ILE A 11 10.47 50.88 6.60
N SER A 12 9.24 50.48 6.93
CA SER A 12 8.42 50.34 8.14
C SER A 12 6.97 50.24 7.65
N VAL A 13 6.13 49.52 8.40
CA VAL A 13 4.65 49.64 8.43
C VAL A 13 3.90 49.20 7.16
N GLY A 14 2.89 48.34 7.33
CA GLY A 14 1.85 48.17 6.32
C GLY A 14 0.94 46.99 6.58
N ALA A 15 0.05 47.12 7.58
CA ALA A 15 -1.08 46.23 7.75
C ALA A 15 -1.95 46.23 6.49
N LEU A 16 -2.29 45.05 5.97
CA LEU A 16 -3.48 44.83 5.15
C LEU A 16 -3.85 43.35 5.33
N GLY A 17 -4.60 43.09 6.39
CA GLY A 17 -5.28 41.83 6.60
C GLY A 17 -6.30 41.63 5.50
N TYR A 18 -5.94 40.83 4.50
CA TYR A 18 -6.88 40.26 3.57
C TYR A 18 -7.45 38.98 4.20
N VAL A 19 -8.67 39.08 4.73
CA VAL A 19 -9.48 37.92 5.10
C VAL A 19 -10.00 37.30 3.79
N PHE A 20 -9.28 36.32 3.25
CA PHE A 20 -9.80 35.46 2.18
C PHE A 20 -10.71 34.40 2.79
N ILE A 21 -12.04 34.60 2.70
CA ILE A 21 -13.02 33.52 2.88
C ILE A 21 -13.10 32.75 1.56
N GLY A 22 -12.10 31.90 1.32
CA GLY A 22 -12.11 30.88 0.27
C GLY A 22 -12.44 29.54 0.89
N GLY A 23 -13.72 29.15 0.89
CA GLY A 23 -14.13 27.82 1.30
C GLY A 23 -13.73 26.78 0.26
N GLU A 24 -12.51 26.24 0.36
CA GLU A 24 -12.12 25.06 -0.40
C GLU A 24 -12.83 23.84 0.21
N ASN A 25 -13.83 23.33 -0.50
CA ASN A 25 -14.51 22.09 -0.18
C ASN A 25 -13.56 20.93 -0.49
N LYS A 26 -12.63 20.65 0.44
CA LYS A 26 -11.66 19.55 0.34
C LYS A 26 -12.37 18.25 0.70
N TYR A 27 -13.06 17.64 -0.28
CA TYR A 27 -13.13 16.18 -0.30
C TYR A 27 -11.72 15.68 -0.65
N THR A 28 -10.84 15.74 0.36
CA THR A 28 -9.52 15.12 0.30
C THR A 28 -9.74 13.67 -0.06
N GLY A 29 -9.20 13.25 -1.20
CA GLY A 29 -9.21 11.86 -1.62
C GLY A 29 -8.82 11.00 -0.42
N ILE A 30 -9.72 10.09 -0.06
CA ILE A 30 -9.43 9.05 0.92
C ILE A 30 -8.11 8.43 0.45
N PRO A 31 -7.04 8.49 1.25
CA PRO A 31 -5.79 7.86 0.85
C PRO A 31 -6.14 6.40 0.60
N LYS A 32 -6.01 5.96 -0.66
CA LYS A 32 -6.11 4.55 -1.03
C LYS A 32 -4.99 3.89 -0.23
N ALA A 33 -5.37 3.29 0.90
CA ALA A 33 -4.46 2.54 1.72
C ALA A 33 -3.80 1.54 0.78
N THR A 34 -2.53 1.76 0.49
CA THR A 34 -1.72 0.78 -0.22
C THR A 34 -1.65 -0.38 0.73
N ILE A 35 -2.51 -1.38 0.53
CA ILE A 35 -2.45 -2.64 1.27
C ILE A 35 -1.09 -3.21 0.91
N GLU A 36 -0.13 -3.00 1.81
CA GLU A 36 1.22 -3.50 1.63
C GLU A 36 1.14 -5.01 1.71
N LYS A 37 1.52 -5.67 0.62
CA LYS A 37 1.49 -7.13 0.53
C LYS A 37 2.52 -7.72 1.49
N LEU A 38 2.13 -8.75 2.21
CA LEU A 38 2.97 -9.43 3.19
C LEU A 38 4.12 -10.16 2.50
N ARG A 39 5.34 -9.91 2.99
CA ARG A 39 6.60 -10.52 2.57
C ARG A 39 7.13 -11.41 3.69
N ILE A 40 6.38 -12.46 4.00
CA ILE A 40 6.67 -13.42 5.05
C ILE A 40 6.65 -14.79 4.39
N CYS A 41 7.57 -15.68 4.78
CA CYS A 41 7.54 -17.06 4.31
C CYS A 41 6.44 -17.83 5.04
N PRO A 42 5.41 -18.33 4.34
CA PRO A 42 4.38 -19.13 4.96
C PRO A 42 4.86 -20.57 5.18
N ASP A 43 4.25 -21.26 6.13
CA ASP A 43 4.56 -22.65 6.44
C ASP A 43 4.11 -23.61 5.34
N SER A 44 3.02 -23.28 4.65
CA SER A 44 2.49 -24.10 3.57
C SER A 44 1.71 -23.28 2.55
N TRP A 45 1.80 -23.69 1.29
CA TRP A 45 0.99 -23.19 0.19
C TRP A 45 0.01 -24.30 -0.22
N ILE A 46 -1.29 -24.03 -0.14
CA ILE A 46 -2.32 -24.99 -0.55
C ILE A 46 -3.01 -24.51 -1.83
N GLU A 47 -3.19 -25.44 -2.76
CA GLU A 47 -4.03 -25.27 -3.95
C GLU A 47 -5.23 -26.22 -3.83
N ASN A 48 -6.39 -25.68 -3.45
CA ASN A 48 -7.60 -26.48 -3.29
C ASN A 48 -8.33 -26.64 -4.63
N ARG A 49 -8.37 -27.87 -5.13
CA ARG A 49 -9.03 -28.30 -6.37
C ARG A 49 -10.27 -29.16 -6.13
N MET A 50 -10.82 -29.13 -4.91
CA MET A 50 -12.08 -29.83 -4.61
C MET A 50 -13.19 -29.37 -5.57
N PRO A 51 -13.94 -30.29 -6.20
CA PRO A 51 -15.06 -29.92 -7.05
C PRO A 51 -16.15 -29.24 -6.20
N GLY A 52 -16.46 -27.98 -6.52
CA GLY A 52 -17.60 -27.28 -5.94
C GLY A 52 -18.91 -27.86 -6.48
N GLY A 53 -19.96 -27.86 -5.67
CA GLY A 53 -21.29 -28.35 -6.08
C GLY A 53 -21.98 -27.52 -7.16
N SER A 54 -21.49 -26.30 -7.44
CA SER A 54 -21.95 -25.46 -8.55
C SER A 54 -20.96 -25.52 -9.71
N GLN A 55 -21.47 -25.74 -10.93
CA GLN A 55 -20.70 -25.80 -12.18
C GLN A 55 -20.00 -24.49 -12.55
N GLU A 56 -20.25 -23.42 -11.80
CA GLU A 56 -19.54 -22.17 -11.93
C GLU A 56 -18.51 -22.03 -10.81
N VAL A 57 -17.30 -21.71 -11.25
CA VAL A 57 -16.19 -21.14 -10.51
C VAL A 57 -15.26 -22.15 -9.83
N THR A 58 -14.51 -22.87 -10.67
CA THR A 58 -13.16 -23.37 -10.37
C THR A 58 -12.16 -22.20 -10.29
N GLU A 59 -12.45 -21.15 -9.52
CA GLU A 59 -11.43 -20.15 -9.23
C GLU A 59 -10.50 -20.76 -8.21
N ASN A 60 -9.27 -21.03 -8.66
CA ASN A 60 -8.10 -21.42 -7.89
C ASN A 60 -8.17 -20.98 -6.43
N ARG A 61 -8.70 -21.86 -5.54
CA ARG A 61 -8.77 -21.61 -4.10
C ARG A 61 -7.40 -21.84 -3.50
N GLN A 62 -6.49 -20.91 -3.77
CA GLN A 62 -5.15 -20.92 -3.24
C GLN A 62 -5.09 -20.09 -1.97
N TYR A 63 -4.40 -20.61 -0.97
CA TYR A 63 -4.19 -19.93 0.30
C TYR A 63 -2.89 -20.38 0.94
N PHE A 64 -2.37 -19.55 1.83
CA PHE A 64 -1.21 -19.88 2.64
C PHE A 64 -1.62 -20.24 4.07
N ILE A 65 -0.79 -21.05 4.72
CA ILE A 65 -0.87 -21.32 6.14
C ILE A 65 0.33 -20.66 6.82
N ILE A 66 0.07 -19.88 7.88
CA ILE A 66 1.09 -19.25 8.72
C ILE A 66 0.72 -19.53 10.17
N ASP A 67 1.63 -20.12 10.93
CA ASP A 67 1.45 -20.51 12.33
C ASP A 67 0.18 -21.36 12.56
N GLY A 68 -0.19 -22.17 11.55
CA GLY A 68 -1.39 -22.99 11.56
C GLY A 68 -2.68 -22.27 11.17
N GLU A 69 -2.64 -20.96 10.88
CA GLU A 69 -3.78 -20.16 10.44
C GLU A 69 -3.82 -20.00 8.93
N ARG A 70 -5.03 -20.09 8.35
CA ARG A 70 -5.25 -19.83 6.91
C ARG A 70 -5.25 -18.33 6.63
N ARG A 71 -4.49 -17.92 5.62
CA ARG A 71 -4.42 -16.56 5.10
C ARG A 71 -4.69 -16.56 3.58
N GLU A 72 -5.44 -15.56 3.13
CA GLU A 72 -5.79 -15.42 1.72
C GLU A 72 -4.57 -15.06 0.88
N ILE A 73 -4.47 -15.64 -0.31
CA ILE A 73 -3.29 -15.49 -1.17
C ILE A 73 -3.05 -14.02 -1.59
N ASP A 74 -4.13 -13.24 -1.74
CA ASP A 74 -4.07 -11.84 -2.16
C ASP A 74 -3.41 -10.90 -1.15
N GLU A 75 -3.29 -11.33 0.11
CA GLU A 75 -2.58 -10.59 1.15
C GLU A 75 -1.05 -10.62 0.95
N PHE A 76 -0.54 -11.49 0.08
CA PHE A 76 0.89 -11.78 -0.04
C PHE A 76 1.52 -11.30 -1.35
N ASP A 77 2.82 -11.04 -1.26
CA ASP A 77 3.67 -10.79 -2.42
C ASP A 77 4.18 -12.13 -2.95
N ILE A 78 3.44 -12.70 -3.91
CA ILE A 78 3.69 -14.05 -4.44
C ILE A 78 5.05 -14.16 -5.12
N ASP A 79 5.48 -13.09 -5.79
CA ASP A 79 6.77 -13.08 -6.48
C ASP A 79 7.90 -13.07 -5.45
N TRP A 80 7.77 -12.26 -4.40
CA TRP A 80 8.71 -12.28 -3.27
C TRP A 80 8.78 -13.67 -2.61
N ILE A 81 7.64 -14.32 -2.36
CA ILE A 81 7.61 -15.65 -1.74
C ILE A 81 8.33 -16.69 -2.63
N LYS A 82 8.10 -16.68 -3.94
CA LYS A 82 8.76 -17.62 -4.87
C LYS A 82 10.27 -17.43 -4.93
N GLU A 83 10.74 -16.20 -4.77
CA GLU A 83 12.17 -15.86 -4.81
C GLU A 83 12.88 -16.12 -3.48
N ASN A 84 12.19 -15.93 -2.35
CA ASN A 84 12.80 -15.92 -1.02
C ASN A 84 12.46 -17.16 -0.18
N CYS A 85 11.40 -17.90 -0.52
CA CYS A 85 10.93 -19.05 0.25
C CYS A 85 10.94 -20.31 -0.61
N ASP A 86 11.55 -21.39 -0.12
CA ASP A 86 11.55 -22.70 -0.79
C ASP A 86 10.29 -23.50 -0.44
N ILE A 87 9.14 -23.01 -0.91
CA ILE A 87 7.84 -23.67 -0.71
C ILE A 87 7.18 -24.01 -2.05
N LYS A 88 6.44 -25.12 -2.09
CA LYS A 88 5.71 -25.56 -3.28
C LYS A 88 4.23 -25.74 -2.97
N PRO A 89 3.34 -25.47 -3.93
CA PRO A 89 1.91 -25.66 -3.74
C PRO A 89 1.59 -27.14 -3.51
N LYS A 90 0.89 -27.42 -2.42
CA LYS A 90 0.30 -28.73 -2.13
C LYS A 90 -1.12 -28.75 -2.67
N ILE A 91 -1.33 -29.60 -3.67
CA ILE A 91 -2.65 -29.76 -4.29
C ILE A 91 -3.51 -30.65 -3.39
N VAL A 92 -4.70 -30.17 -3.05
CA VAL A 92 -5.70 -30.90 -2.27
C VAL A 92 -6.94 -31.09 -3.15
N TYR A 93 -7.45 -32.32 -3.22
CA TYR A 93 -8.61 -32.73 -4.02
C TYR A 93 -9.81 -33.09 -3.15
#